data_AF-K1HCN4-F1
#
_entry.id   AF-K1HCN4-F1
#
_cell.length_a   1.000
_cell.length_b   1.000
_cell.length_c   1.000
_cell.angle_alpha   90.00
_cell.angle_beta   90.00
_cell.angle_gamma   90.00
#
_symmetry.space_group_name_H-M   'P 1'
#
loop_
_entity.id
_entity.type
_entity.pdbx_description
1 polymer ?
#
loop_
_entity_poly.entity_id
_entity_poly.type
_entity_poly.pdbx_seq_one_letter_code
_entity_poly.pdbx_strand_id
1 'polypeptide(L)'
;SYNYTYFSGNNDKVLEIEFKEVFNKIKFFIENGEKKYNFETQLDETKSNYNLEESERYNFILNKIIEEEKLYLYKDEEKFIVNAEEIAIKNLAIFSTINFEEMDFYVFYVNYLSKKEYEDKRVLVGFNDIDGKEVTVSRLKDDINEIRDSKSTFI
;
A
#
# COMPACT_ATOMS: atom_id res chain seq x y z
N SER A 1 34.52 60.60 -26.87
CA SER A 1 33.28 59.82 -26.99
C SER A 1 33.40 58.59 -26.12
N TYR A 2 32.54 58.43 -25.12
CA TYR A 2 32.64 57.34 -24.14
C TYR A 2 32.32 55.97 -24.77
N ASN A 3 33.13 54.98 -24.41
CA ASN A 3 33.10 53.59 -24.88
C ASN A 3 31.78 52.90 -24.51
N TYR A 4 31.04 52.43 -25.51
CA TYR A 4 29.83 51.62 -25.38
C TYR A 4 30.12 50.14 -25.58
N THR A 5 31.10 49.59 -24.86
CA THR A 5 31.43 48.16 -24.98
C THR A 5 32.06 47.64 -23.68
N TYR A 6 31.29 47.46 -22.59
CA TYR A 6 31.72 46.56 -21.51
C TYR A 6 30.66 46.19 -20.45
N PHE A 7 29.39 45.92 -20.77
CA PHE A 7 28.42 45.50 -19.72
C PHE A 7 27.33 44.48 -20.11
N SER A 8 27.37 43.82 -21.28
CA SER A 8 26.32 42.85 -21.63
C SER A 8 26.61 41.39 -21.22
N GLY A 9 27.85 40.91 -21.39
CA GLY A 9 28.14 39.47 -21.25
C GLY A 9 28.08 38.87 -19.83
N ASN A 10 28.18 39.69 -18.78
CA ASN A 10 28.03 39.22 -17.39
C ASN A 10 26.58 39.28 -16.90
N ASN A 11 25.80 40.27 -17.34
CA ASN A 11 24.41 40.43 -16.93
C ASN A 11 23.55 39.29 -17.51
N ASP A 12 23.81 38.88 -18.76
CA ASP A 12 23.10 37.75 -19.39
C ASP A 12 23.35 36.43 -18.64
N LYS A 13 24.58 36.21 -18.16
CA LYS A 13 24.94 35.03 -17.35
C LYS A 13 24.32 35.06 -15.96
N VAL A 14 24.26 36.23 -15.31
CA VAL A 14 23.60 36.40 -14.00
C VAL A 14 22.10 36.16 -14.14
N LEU A 15 21.46 36.72 -15.17
CA LEU A 15 20.05 36.49 -15.48
C LEU A 15 19.75 35.02 -15.80
N GLU A 16 20.65 34.33 -16.51
CA GLU A 16 20.51 32.89 -16.80
C GLU A 16 20.60 32.04 -15.53
N ILE A 17 21.51 32.38 -14.60
CA ILE A 17 21.63 31.72 -13.29
C ILE A 17 20.37 31.94 -12.46
N GLU A 18 19.89 33.19 -12.35
CA GLU A 18 18.67 33.54 -11.62
C GLU A 18 17.44 32.81 -12.20
N PHE A 19 17.32 32.76 -13.53
CA PHE A 19 16.24 32.02 -14.19
C PHE A 19 16.28 30.52 -13.87
N LYS A 20 17.46 29.88 -13.95
CA LYS A 20 17.62 28.45 -13.62
C LYS A 20 17.27 28.16 -12.17
N GLU A 21 17.65 29.03 -11.26
CA GLU A 21 17.29 28.90 -9.84
C GLU A 21 15.78 28.98 -9.62
N VAL A 22 15.11 29.97 -10.22
CA VAL A 22 13.65 30.12 -10.13
C VAL A 22 12.94 28.93 -10.78
N PHE A 23 13.40 28.48 -11.95
CA PHE A 23 12.86 27.31 -12.64
C PHE A 23 12.98 26.03 -11.80
N ASN A 24 14.15 25.77 -11.20
CA ASN A 24 14.36 24.60 -10.34
C ASN A 24 13.47 24.65 -9.10
N LYS A 25 13.27 25.83 -8.49
CA LYS A 25 12.34 26.00 -7.37
C LYS A 25 10.91 25.66 -7.81
N ILE A 26 10.42 26.21 -8.91
CA ILE A 26 9.07 25.94 -9.42
C ILE A 26 8.89 24.44 -9.71
N LYS A 27 9.85 23.83 -10.40
CA LYS A 27 9.84 22.38 -10.69
C LYS A 27 9.74 21.55 -9.41
N PHE A 28 10.55 21.86 -8.41
CA PHE A 28 10.50 21.19 -7.10
C PHE A 28 9.16 21.37 -6.39
N PHE A 29 8.56 22.57 -6.43
CA PHE A 29 7.23 22.81 -5.87
C PHE A 29 6.14 21.97 -6.56
N ILE A 30 6.16 21.89 -7.89
CA ILE A 30 5.20 21.10 -8.66
C ILE A 30 5.37 19.60 -8.35
N GLU A 31 6.59 19.07 -8.44
CA GLU A 31 6.87 17.64 -8.21
C GLU A 31 6.46 17.20 -6.79
N ASN A 32 6.72 18.03 -5.78
CA ASN A 32 6.29 17.72 -4.42
C ASN A 32 4.78 17.86 -4.22
N GLY A 33 4.15 18.83 -4.90
CA GLY A 33 2.70 19.00 -4.92
C GLY A 33 1.99 17.78 -5.51
N GLU A 34 2.46 17.29 -6.67
CA GLU A 34 1.94 16.09 -7.33
C GLU A 34 2.11 14.84 -6.47
N LYS A 35 3.30 14.63 -5.87
CA LYS A 35 3.53 13.51 -4.95
C LYS A 35 2.57 13.54 -3.76
N LYS A 36 2.35 14.71 -3.17
CA LYS A 36 1.43 14.89 -2.04
C LYS A 36 -0.02 14.58 -2.46
N TYR A 37 -0.48 15.15 -3.58
CA TYR A 37 -1.83 14.90 -4.09
C TYR A 37 -2.06 13.42 -4.40
N ASN A 38 -1.11 12.75 -5.04
CA ASN A 38 -1.19 11.32 -5.34
C ASN A 38 -1.27 10.48 -4.06
N PHE A 39 -0.49 10.82 -3.03
CA PHE A 39 -0.56 10.14 -1.74
C PHE A 39 -1.89 10.35 -1.03
N GLU A 40 -2.41 11.58 -1.00
CA GLU A 40 -3.73 11.87 -0.41
C GLU A 40 -4.85 11.11 -1.13
N THR A 41 -4.79 11.05 -2.46
CA THR A 41 -5.75 10.29 -3.27
C THR A 41 -5.70 8.80 -2.95
N GLN A 42 -4.49 8.20 -2.93
CA GLN A 42 -4.30 6.80 -2.54
C GLN A 42 -4.81 6.52 -1.13
N LEU A 43 -4.57 7.43 -0.18
CA LEU A 43 -5.02 7.26 1.20
C LEU A 43 -6.55 7.27 1.31
N ASP A 44 -7.24 8.11 0.53
CA ASP A 44 -8.70 8.17 0.51
C ASP A 44 -9.33 6.96 -0.19
N GLU A 45 -8.70 6.44 -1.26
CA GLU A 45 -9.07 5.17 -1.88
C GLU A 45 -8.90 4.00 -0.90
N THR A 46 -7.74 3.92 -0.22
CA THR A 46 -7.48 2.91 0.82
C THR A 46 -8.52 2.96 1.94
N LYS A 47 -8.88 4.16 2.45
CA LYS A 47 -9.98 4.29 3.44
C LYS A 47 -11.29 3.73 2.90
N SER A 48 -11.60 4.00 1.63
CA SER A 48 -12.84 3.54 1.01
C SER A 48 -12.88 2.01 0.88
N ASN A 49 -11.76 1.39 0.48
CA ASN A 49 -11.64 -0.07 0.41
C ASN A 49 -11.87 -0.74 1.78
N TYR A 50 -11.37 -0.12 2.85
CA TYR A 50 -11.57 -0.63 4.22
C TYR A 50 -12.97 -0.38 4.80
N ASN A 51 -13.78 0.45 4.13
CA ASN A 51 -15.19 0.70 4.45
C ASN A 51 -16.17 -0.11 3.57
N LEU A 52 -15.67 -0.96 2.67
CA LEU A 52 -16.52 -1.88 1.89
C LEU A 52 -17.28 -2.85 2.79
N GLU A 53 -18.35 -3.46 2.27
CA GLU A 53 -19.05 -4.54 2.96
C GLU A 53 -18.10 -5.72 3.26
N GLU A 54 -18.36 -6.47 4.33
CA GLU A 54 -17.48 -7.53 4.84
C GLU A 54 -16.98 -8.48 3.75
N SER A 55 -17.88 -8.99 2.90
CA SER A 55 -17.54 -9.91 1.81
C SER A 55 -16.74 -9.26 0.67
N GLU A 56 -17.02 -8.00 0.37
CA GLU A 56 -16.31 -7.26 -0.67
C GLU A 56 -14.89 -6.97 -0.22
N ARG A 57 -14.74 -6.52 1.03
CA ARG A 57 -13.44 -6.27 1.65
C ARG A 57 -12.62 -7.55 1.78
N TYR A 58 -13.26 -8.68 2.12
CA TYR A 58 -12.59 -9.99 2.11
C TYR A 58 -11.95 -10.28 0.74
N ASN A 59 -12.75 -10.23 -0.32
CA ASN A 59 -12.28 -10.50 -1.69
C ASN A 59 -11.21 -9.50 -2.14
N PHE A 60 -11.37 -8.24 -1.76
CA PHE A 60 -10.40 -7.19 -2.01
C PHE A 60 -9.03 -7.54 -1.39
N ILE A 61 -9.02 -7.90 -0.10
CA ILE A 61 -7.78 -8.27 0.62
C ILE A 61 -7.14 -9.53 0.02
N LEU A 62 -7.90 -10.58 -0.28
CA LEU A 62 -7.33 -11.78 -0.90
C LEU A 62 -6.67 -11.46 -2.24
N ASN A 63 -7.30 -10.61 -3.06
CA ASN A 63 -6.72 -10.18 -4.32
C ASN A 63 -5.44 -9.39 -4.13
N LYS A 64 -5.41 -8.49 -3.14
CA LYS A 64 -4.22 -7.70 -2.81
C LYS A 64 -3.05 -8.55 -2.33
N ILE A 65 -3.31 -9.56 -1.49
CA ILE A 65 -2.27 -10.50 -1.05
C ILE A 65 -1.63 -11.24 -2.24
N ILE A 66 -2.44 -11.65 -3.21
CA ILE A 66 -1.95 -12.35 -4.41
C ILE A 66 -1.21 -11.40 -5.35
N GLU A 67 -1.70 -10.16 -5.51
CA GLU A 67 -1.08 -9.15 -6.36
C GLU A 67 0.27 -8.68 -5.82
N GLU A 68 0.35 -8.43 -4.52
CA GLU A 68 1.55 -7.90 -3.86
C GLU A 68 2.49 -9.01 -3.35
N GLU A 69 2.03 -10.27 -3.36
CA GLU A 69 2.69 -11.43 -2.75
C GLU A 69 3.14 -11.18 -1.29
N LYS A 70 2.39 -10.33 -0.60
CA LYS A 70 2.71 -9.80 0.72
C LYS A 70 1.43 -9.53 1.50
N LEU A 71 1.51 -9.69 2.82
CA LEU A 71 0.40 -9.44 3.73
C LEU A 71 0.90 -8.94 5.09
N TYR A 72 -0.06 -8.55 5.92
CA TYR A 72 0.17 -8.08 7.28
C TYR A 72 -0.60 -8.96 8.24
N LEU A 73 0.14 -9.66 9.10
CA LEU A 73 -0.37 -10.63 10.04
C LEU A 73 -0.27 -10.08 11.46
N TYR A 74 -1.37 -10.11 12.20
CA TYR A 74 -1.34 -10.07 13.65
C TYR A 74 -1.78 -11.43 14.18
N LYS A 75 -1.02 -11.96 15.15
CA LYS A 75 -1.29 -13.26 15.75
C LYS A 75 -1.03 -13.20 17.26
N ASP A 76 -2.02 -13.58 18.04
CA ASP A 76 -1.87 -13.94 19.45
C ASP A 76 -2.47 -15.34 19.73
N GLU A 77 -2.67 -15.68 21.00
CA GLU A 77 -3.23 -16.98 21.40
C GLU A 77 -4.70 -17.17 20.96
N GLU A 78 -5.44 -16.07 20.81
CA GLU A 78 -6.89 -16.06 20.58
C GLU A 78 -7.27 -15.61 19.15
N LYS A 79 -6.43 -14.81 18.50
CA LYS A 79 -6.77 -14.05 17.30
C LYS A 79 -5.69 -14.14 16.24
N PHE A 80 -6.12 -14.45 15.02
CA PHE A 80 -5.37 -14.25 13.79
C PHE A 80 -6.07 -13.18 12.97
N ILE A 81 -5.36 -12.12 12.60
CA ILE A 81 -5.87 -11.06 11.75
C ILE A 81 -4.96 -10.94 10.53
N VAL A 82 -5.55 -10.96 9.34
CA VAL A 82 -4.84 -10.83 8.07
C VAL A 82 -5.40 -9.64 7.29
N ASN A 83 -4.52 -8.72 6.94
CA ASN A 83 -4.81 -7.58 6.08
C ASN A 83 -3.75 -7.46 4.97
N ALA A 84 -3.98 -6.53 4.04
CA ALA A 84 -3.10 -6.20 2.92
C ALA A 84 -3.09 -4.67 2.70
N GLU A 85 -2.28 -4.19 1.76
CA GLU A 85 -1.95 -2.78 1.54
C GLU A 85 -1.08 -2.13 2.64
N GLU A 86 0.15 -1.83 2.27
CA GLU A 86 1.08 -1.09 3.13
C GLU A 86 0.57 0.31 3.52
N ILE A 87 -0.08 1.01 2.59
CA ILE A 87 -0.62 2.35 2.83
C ILE A 87 -1.65 2.28 3.95
N ALA A 88 -2.51 1.25 3.95
CA ALA A 88 -3.51 1.06 4.98
C ALA A 88 -2.87 0.89 6.34
N ILE A 89 -2.01 -0.13 6.46
CA ILE A 89 -1.39 -0.54 7.71
C ILE A 89 -0.53 0.57 8.33
N LYS A 90 0.18 1.35 7.50
CA LYS A 90 1.08 2.40 8.00
C LYS A 90 0.40 3.73 8.28
N ASN A 91 -0.74 4.03 7.64
CA ASN A 91 -1.30 5.40 7.67
C ASN A 91 -2.72 5.49 8.23
N LEU A 92 -3.49 4.41 8.27
CA LEU A 92 -4.84 4.45 8.85
C LEU A 92 -4.79 4.34 10.37
N ALA A 93 -5.47 5.26 11.06
CA ALA A 93 -5.52 5.30 12.52
C ALA A 93 -6.10 4.02 13.14
N ILE A 94 -7.00 3.33 12.43
CA ILE A 94 -7.62 2.06 12.84
C ILE A 94 -6.60 0.94 13.10
N PHE A 95 -5.39 1.03 12.53
CA PHE A 95 -4.33 0.03 12.73
C PHE A 95 -3.24 0.48 13.70
N SER A 96 -3.30 1.72 14.20
CA SER A 96 -2.23 2.30 15.03
C SER A 96 -1.98 1.58 16.36
N THR A 97 -2.96 0.81 16.84
CA THR A 97 -2.90 0.06 18.11
C THR A 97 -2.54 -1.41 17.93
N ILE A 98 -2.45 -1.89 16.68
CA ILE A 98 -2.18 -3.29 16.35
C ILE A 98 -0.78 -3.41 15.75
N ASN A 99 0.05 -4.26 16.34
CA ASN A 99 1.40 -4.52 15.84
C ASN A 99 1.35 -5.62 14.78
N PHE A 100 1.12 -5.22 13.53
CA PHE A 100 1.18 -6.15 12.40
C PHE A 100 2.62 -6.51 12.03
N GLU A 101 2.86 -7.80 11.78
CA GLU A 101 4.05 -8.30 11.12
C GLU A 101 3.84 -8.32 9.62
N GLU A 102 4.72 -7.64 8.89
CA GLU A 102 4.82 -7.80 7.45
C GLU A 102 5.34 -9.21 7.12
N MET A 103 4.64 -9.91 6.22
CA MET A 103 4.95 -11.29 5.87
C MET A 103 4.86 -11.50 4.36
N ASP A 104 5.88 -12.17 3.83
CA ASP A 104 5.87 -12.72 2.48
C ASP A 104 4.76 -13.79 2.36
N PHE A 105 3.98 -13.72 1.28
CA PHE A 105 2.84 -14.61 1.09
C PHE A 105 3.25 -16.08 1.04
N TYR A 106 4.38 -16.43 0.44
CA TYR A 106 4.85 -17.80 0.38
C TYR A 106 5.24 -18.33 1.75
N VAL A 107 5.92 -17.50 2.56
CA VAL A 107 6.22 -17.82 3.97
C VAL A 107 4.92 -18.05 4.75
N PHE A 108 3.92 -17.19 4.59
CA PHE A 108 2.62 -17.38 5.21
C PHE A 108 1.96 -18.70 4.78
N TYR A 109 1.99 -18.99 3.48
CA TYR A 109 1.39 -20.19 2.90
C TYR A 109 1.98 -21.48 3.48
N VAL A 110 3.31 -21.54 3.58
CA VAL A 110 4.03 -22.72 4.07
C VAL A 110 3.88 -22.87 5.58
N ASN A 111 3.96 -21.77 6.34
CA ASN A 111 4.01 -21.81 7.79
C ASN A 111 2.64 -21.82 8.48
N TYR A 112 1.58 -21.38 7.79
CA TYR A 112 0.24 -21.31 8.36
C TYR A 112 -0.78 -22.07 7.51
N LEU A 113 -0.98 -21.67 6.25
CA LEU A 113 -2.05 -22.24 5.40
C LEU A 113 -1.88 -23.74 5.14
N SER A 114 -0.63 -24.22 5.03
CA SER A 114 -0.33 -25.63 4.72
C SER A 114 -0.21 -26.54 5.93
N LYS A 115 -0.30 -26.00 7.14
CA LYS A 115 -0.04 -26.74 8.38
C LYS A 115 -1.34 -27.24 9.00
N LYS A 116 -1.44 -28.56 9.19
CA LYS A 116 -2.61 -29.21 9.81
C LYS A 116 -2.97 -28.65 11.18
N GLU A 117 -1.98 -28.28 11.99
CA GLU A 117 -2.20 -27.70 13.33
C GLU A 117 -2.88 -26.32 13.32
N TYR A 118 -2.97 -25.66 12.15
CA TYR A 118 -3.65 -24.39 11.97
C TYR A 118 -4.97 -24.50 11.23
N GLU A 119 -5.28 -25.67 10.62
CA GLU A 119 -6.38 -25.85 9.66
C GLU A 119 -7.74 -25.35 10.17
N ASP A 120 -8.08 -25.69 11.42
CA ASP A 120 -9.34 -25.32 12.06
C ASP A 120 -9.28 -23.98 12.82
N LYS A 121 -8.12 -23.31 12.84
CA LYS A 121 -8.01 -22.01 13.51
C LYS A 121 -8.78 -20.96 12.73
N ARG A 122 -9.39 -20.05 13.48
CA ARG A 122 -10.13 -18.91 12.95
C ARG A 122 -9.17 -17.79 12.61
N VAL A 123 -9.40 -17.17 11.46
CA VAL A 123 -8.68 -16.01 10.96
C VAL A 123 -9.68 -14.96 10.52
N LEU A 124 -9.44 -13.73 10.95
CA LEU A 124 -10.21 -12.54 10.58
C LEU A 124 -9.50 -11.85 9.43
N VAL A 125 -10.12 -11.80 8.27
CA VAL A 125 -9.52 -11.24 7.05
C VAL A 125 -10.24 -9.94 6.68
N GLY A 126 -9.48 -8.89 6.34
CA GLY A 126 -10.07 -7.59 6.05
C GLY A 126 -10.63 -6.92 7.30
N PHE A 127 -9.85 -6.87 8.37
CA PHE A 127 -10.26 -6.22 9.60
C PHE A 127 -10.21 -4.68 9.46
N ASN A 128 -11.23 -3.97 9.94
CA ASN A 128 -11.33 -2.51 9.86
C ASN A 128 -11.60 -1.80 11.21
N ASP A 129 -11.17 -2.38 12.33
CA ASP A 129 -11.48 -1.97 13.73
C ASP A 129 -12.88 -2.38 14.22
N ILE A 130 -13.85 -2.57 13.33
CA ILE A 130 -15.21 -2.96 13.69
C ILE A 130 -15.40 -4.47 13.49
N ASP A 131 -15.13 -4.93 12.27
CA ASP A 131 -15.32 -6.32 11.87
C ASP A 131 -14.30 -6.75 10.81
N GLY A 132 -14.40 -8.01 10.43
CA GLY A 132 -13.69 -8.62 9.32
C GLY A 132 -14.31 -9.98 9.02
N LYS A 133 -13.97 -10.56 7.88
CA LYS A 133 -14.52 -11.87 7.54
C LYS A 133 -13.82 -12.96 8.34
N GLU A 134 -14.55 -13.59 9.25
CA GLU A 134 -14.04 -14.75 9.97
C GLU A 134 -14.18 -16.02 9.12
N VAL A 135 -13.07 -16.70 8.89
CA VAL A 135 -13.01 -18.01 8.22
C VAL A 135 -12.04 -18.95 8.94
N THR A 136 -12.06 -20.23 8.61
CA THR A 136 -10.98 -21.14 9.02
C THR A 136 -9.76 -20.95 8.11
N VAL A 137 -8.57 -21.31 8.61
CA VAL A 137 -7.35 -21.33 7.79
C VAL A 137 -7.49 -22.26 6.58
N SER A 138 -8.17 -23.40 6.71
CA SER A 138 -8.51 -24.26 5.57
C SER A 138 -9.35 -23.54 4.51
N ARG A 139 -10.37 -22.79 4.92
CA ARG A 139 -11.23 -22.06 3.99
C ARG A 139 -10.47 -20.92 3.32
N LEU A 140 -9.66 -20.18 4.07
CA LEU A 140 -8.75 -19.16 3.53
C LEU A 140 -7.79 -19.77 2.50
N LYS A 141 -7.25 -20.96 2.84
CA LYS A 141 -6.69 -21.98 1.96
C LYS A 141 -7.26 -21.95 0.55
N ASP A 142 -8.47 -22.47 0.50
CA ASP A 142 -9.16 -22.81 -0.72
C ASP A 142 -9.53 -21.54 -1.50
N ASP A 143 -10.01 -20.50 -0.81
CA ASP A 143 -10.39 -19.23 -1.43
C ASP A 143 -9.19 -18.55 -2.14
N ILE A 144 -8.01 -18.55 -1.51
CA ILE A 144 -6.78 -18.01 -2.13
C ILE A 144 -6.37 -18.82 -3.35
N ASN A 145 -6.41 -20.16 -3.26
CA ASN A 145 -6.05 -21.01 -4.39
C ASN A 145 -7.02 -20.81 -5.57
N GLU A 146 -8.31 -20.68 -5.31
CA GLU A 146 -9.32 -20.41 -6.35
C GLU A 146 -9.03 -19.11 -7.11
N ILE A 147 -8.69 -18.03 -6.40
CA ILE A 147 -8.32 -16.76 -7.03
C ILE A 147 -7.01 -16.88 -7.82
N ARG A 148 -6.01 -17.60 -7.30
CA ARG A 148 -4.73 -17.78 -8.00
C ARG A 148 -4.88 -18.62 -9.26
N ASP A 149 -5.61 -19.73 -9.16
CA ASP A 149 -5.79 -20.67 -10.26
C ASP A 149 -6.66 -20.04 -11.37
N SER A 150 -7.69 -19.26 -11.00
CA SER A 150 -8.47 -18.50 -11.98
C SER A 150 -7.61 -17.48 -12.73
N LYS A 151 -6.70 -16.76 -12.06
CA LYS A 151 -5.74 -15.84 -12.73
C LYS A 151 -4.73 -16.58 -13.61
N SER A 152 -4.27 -17.76 -13.20
CA SER A 152 -3.32 -18.57 -13.98
C SER A 152 -3.92 -19.14 -15.26
N THR A 153 -5.24 -19.28 -15.34
CA THR A 153 -5.93 -19.85 -16.51
C THR A 153 -5.96 -18.88 -17.71
N PHE A 154 -5.60 -17.61 -17.49
CA PHE A 154 -5.58 -16.56 -18.51
C PHE A 154 -4.17 -16.22 -19.03
N ILE A 155 -3.16 -17.05 -18.70
CA ILE A 155 -1.75 -16.93 -19.14
C ILE A 155 -1.44 -18.08 -20.10
#